data_AF-A0A6J5EBG3-F1
#
_entry.id   AF-A0A6J5EBG3-F1
#
_cell.length_a   1.000
_cell.length_b   1.000
_cell.length_c   1.000
_cell.angle_alpha   90.00
_cell.angle_beta   90.00
_cell.angle_gamma   90.00
#
_symmetry.space_group_name_H-M   'P 1'
#
loop_
_entity.id
_entity.type
_entity.pdbx_description
1 polymer ?
#
loop_
_entity_poly.entity_id
_entity_poly.type
_entity_poly.pdbx_seq_one_letter_code
_entity_poly.pdbx_strand_id
1 'polypeptide(L)'
;MGKLKDTLLSNPIRSTNGVSDRSAAAHARKDEDVRGGASGECPPTTNRGGMDIAPLATVERLQMVVTESGEIKTIAVRVPTGGQVAVVDTLRFTVGEETWSKTAREQLVGDEQYVREASRYFEEIFGFGVTADLKRRRDFYLNAWELGDGYGYIALGGSSQRATMLVNVTGQGCIAAKPGWEGRLHDFLSRVARRPTITRVDLAHDCMEGEYTVDQADAWYDDGLFSASGRAPSHEHRGDWKNPTGKGRSLYVGLRRNGKLCRVYEKGMEQGDESSPWVRFEVEVRNNKRVIPLDVLLDPSGYFVGAYPCLRFFEQGCTPQRIEVKRKAAEINVDASLRNIRASYGKYFGVLRPLLGDEAVLDAITNASGEWPERLKVPDYELCDAPIHRRDPVRAFNDLDPSDDGWPGEEVFMSATTFDKDCHEIRESGEGSGDEGEQGRDGQRHGVRFDEGLHRDATGRVEGNC
;
A
#
# COMPACT_ATOMS: atom_id res chain seq x y z
N MET A 1 80.27 -28.77 -1.10
CA MET A 1 79.34 -29.52 -1.98
C MET A 1 78.59 -28.50 -2.83
N GLY A 2 78.97 -28.13 -4.06
CA GLY A 2 79.02 -28.93 -5.31
C GLY A 2 77.59 -29.08 -5.85
N LYS A 3 77.13 -28.51 -6.97
CA LYS A 3 77.75 -28.11 -8.28
C LYS A 3 76.96 -26.89 -8.83
N LEU A 4 77.52 -25.77 -9.31
CA LEU A 4 78.39 -25.49 -10.47
C LEU A 4 77.83 -25.99 -11.83
N LYS A 5 77.33 -25.05 -12.65
CA LYS A 5 78.02 -24.51 -13.85
C LYS A 5 77.11 -23.48 -14.56
N ASP A 6 77.46 -22.19 -14.64
CA ASP A 6 78.52 -21.55 -15.47
C ASP A 6 78.00 -21.31 -16.92
N THR A 7 78.12 -20.14 -17.58
CA THR A 7 78.77 -18.87 -17.25
C THR A 7 78.70 -17.87 -18.44
N LEU A 8 78.96 -16.59 -18.13
CA LEU A 8 79.74 -15.58 -18.91
C LEU A 8 79.08 -14.96 -20.16
N LEU A 9 79.33 -13.72 -20.59
CA LEU A 9 80.19 -12.54 -20.29
C LEU A 9 79.74 -11.50 -21.36
N SER A 10 80.00 -10.19 -21.36
CA SER A 10 80.87 -9.26 -20.65
C SER A 10 80.56 -7.85 -21.16
N ASN A 11 80.71 -6.86 -20.26
CA ASN A 11 81.06 -5.44 -20.48
C ASN A 11 82.20 -5.24 -21.54
N PRO A 12 82.65 -4.02 -21.97
CA PRO A 12 82.67 -2.80 -21.14
C PRO A 12 82.85 -1.37 -21.78
N ILE A 13 82.80 -0.34 -20.90
CA ILE A 13 83.76 0.80 -20.74
C ILE A 13 83.72 2.09 -21.63
N ARG A 14 83.75 3.24 -20.91
CA ARG A 14 84.35 4.60 -21.18
C ARG A 14 83.65 5.52 -22.21
N SER A 15 83.68 6.85 -22.15
CA SER A 15 84.31 7.87 -21.28
C SER A 15 83.74 9.26 -21.65
N THR A 16 83.40 10.08 -20.65
CA THR A 16 83.72 11.53 -20.45
C THR A 16 83.90 12.46 -21.68
N ASN A 17 83.18 13.58 -21.80
CA ASN A 17 83.53 14.99 -21.41
C ASN A 17 82.98 15.88 -22.56
N GLY A 18 82.57 17.15 -22.46
CA GLY A 18 82.57 18.23 -21.47
C GLY A 18 81.77 19.40 -22.11
N VAL A 19 81.19 20.33 -21.33
CA VAL A 19 81.71 21.71 -21.08
C VAL A 19 81.58 22.59 -22.35
N SER A 20 80.95 23.76 -22.41
CA SER A 20 80.81 24.96 -21.56
C SER A 20 79.64 25.83 -22.13
N ASP A 21 79.19 27.02 -21.68
CA ASP A 21 79.81 28.12 -20.92
C ASP A 21 78.70 29.16 -20.55
N ARG A 22 78.87 29.83 -19.40
CA ARG A 22 78.66 31.28 -19.07
C ARG A 22 77.32 31.98 -19.43
N SER A 23 76.71 32.88 -18.64
CA SER A 23 77.19 33.77 -17.57
C SER A 23 76.04 34.40 -16.74
N ALA A 24 76.37 34.82 -15.51
CA ALA A 24 75.92 36.03 -14.79
C ALA A 24 74.57 36.09 -14.02
N ALA A 25 74.73 36.29 -12.71
CA ALA A 25 73.86 36.71 -11.60
C ALA A 25 73.09 38.04 -11.85
N ALA A 26 72.02 38.45 -11.14
CA ALA A 26 71.24 37.95 -9.99
C ALA A 26 69.95 38.81 -9.78
N HIS A 27 69.06 38.32 -8.89
CA HIS A 27 67.89 38.90 -8.20
C HIS A 27 66.54 38.36 -8.72
N ALA A 28 65.62 37.77 -7.95
CA ALA A 28 65.51 37.58 -6.50
C ALA A 28 64.44 36.50 -6.16
N ARG A 29 64.74 35.68 -5.15
CA ARG A 29 63.86 35.11 -4.09
C ARG A 29 62.60 34.31 -4.50
N LYS A 30 62.62 33.00 -4.25
CA LYS A 30 62.02 32.34 -3.07
C LYS A 30 62.25 30.82 -3.13
N ASP A 31 62.56 30.24 -1.98
CA ASP A 31 62.90 28.84 -1.76
C ASP A 31 61.80 27.88 -2.24
N GLU A 32 62.19 26.93 -3.08
CA GLU A 32 61.46 25.68 -3.31
C GLU A 32 61.99 24.64 -2.30
N ASP A 33 61.10 24.15 -1.44
CA ASP A 33 61.29 22.84 -0.82
C ASP A 33 59.93 22.13 -0.63
N VAL A 34 59.76 21.08 -1.43
CA VAL A 34 58.97 19.85 -1.24
C VAL A 34 57.67 19.96 -0.41
N ARG A 35 56.52 19.86 -1.09
CA ARG A 35 55.33 19.12 -0.62
C ARG A 35 54.43 18.76 -1.81
N GLY A 36 54.07 17.47 -1.90
CA GLY A 36 53.31 16.88 -2.99
C GLY A 36 51.97 17.58 -3.25
N GLY A 37 51.74 17.96 -4.50
CA GLY A 37 50.46 18.47 -5.00
C GLY A 37 49.60 17.32 -5.50
N ALA A 38 48.48 17.11 -4.82
CA ALA A 38 47.45 16.14 -5.14
C ALA A 38 46.88 16.35 -6.55
N SER A 39 46.68 15.24 -7.26
CA SER A 39 45.76 15.14 -8.39
C SER A 39 44.40 15.72 -7.98
N GLY A 40 43.84 16.60 -8.82
CA GLY A 40 42.51 17.16 -8.62
C GLY A 40 41.44 16.07 -8.68
N GLU A 41 41.16 15.45 -7.55
CA GLU A 41 39.93 14.71 -7.33
C GLU A 41 38.80 15.72 -7.19
N CYS A 42 37.79 15.54 -8.05
CA CYS A 42 36.52 16.25 -7.96
C CYS A 42 35.91 15.95 -6.58
N PRO A 43 35.40 16.94 -5.83
CA PRO A 43 34.79 16.68 -4.54
C PRO A 43 33.55 15.77 -4.72
N PRO A 44 33.24 14.89 -3.75
CA PRO A 44 32.10 13.99 -3.83
C PRO A 44 30.81 14.82 -4.03
N THR A 45 30.00 14.43 -4.99
CA THR A 45 28.84 15.24 -5.44
C THR A 45 27.61 15.15 -4.53
N THR A 46 27.75 14.53 -3.36
CA THR A 46 26.73 14.57 -2.31
C THR A 46 27.35 14.40 -0.94
N ASN A 47 27.35 15.46 -0.14
CA ASN A 47 27.40 15.36 1.32
C ASN A 47 26.03 14.88 1.82
N ARG A 48 25.63 13.66 1.43
CA ARG A 48 24.49 13.00 2.04
C ARG A 48 25.04 12.25 3.24
N GLY A 49 25.00 12.90 4.40
CA GLY A 49 24.84 12.16 5.64
C GLY A 49 23.51 11.42 5.54
N GLY A 50 23.50 10.28 4.85
CA GLY A 50 22.44 9.31 5.03
C GLY A 50 22.50 8.95 6.50
N MET A 51 21.39 9.17 7.23
CA MET A 51 21.25 8.39 8.45
C MET A 51 21.32 6.95 7.98
N ASP A 52 22.30 6.19 8.45
CA ASP A 52 22.32 4.73 8.27
C ASP A 52 21.11 4.20 9.04
N ILE A 53 19.94 4.27 8.41
CA ILE A 53 18.72 3.66 8.93
C ILE A 53 18.99 2.17 8.87
N ALA A 54 18.95 1.52 10.04
CA ALA A 54 19.16 0.09 10.15
C ALA A 54 18.23 -0.63 9.17
N PRO A 55 18.71 -1.68 8.47
CA PRO A 55 17.86 -2.47 7.58
C PRO A 55 16.61 -2.96 8.30
N LEU A 56 15.47 -2.88 7.62
CA LEU A 56 14.19 -3.37 8.15
C LEU A 56 14.01 -4.88 7.95
N ALA A 57 14.86 -5.49 7.13
CA ALA A 57 14.91 -6.93 6.93
C ALA A 57 16.30 -7.38 6.49
N THR A 58 16.63 -8.63 6.81
CA THR A 58 17.77 -9.39 6.27
C THR A 58 17.28 -10.42 5.25
N VAL A 59 18.18 -10.88 4.39
CA VAL A 59 17.88 -11.97 3.45
C VAL A 59 18.51 -13.24 3.97
N GLU A 60 17.68 -14.24 4.22
CA GLU A 60 18.10 -15.58 4.62
C GLU A 60 17.87 -16.57 3.48
N ARG A 61 18.70 -17.61 3.42
CA ARG A 61 18.62 -18.66 2.40
C ARG A 61 18.16 -19.94 3.08
N LEU A 62 16.94 -20.35 2.74
CA LEU A 62 16.33 -21.56 3.25
C LEU A 62 16.50 -22.67 2.24
N GLN A 63 16.85 -23.85 2.73
CA GLN A 63 16.87 -25.06 1.92
C GLN A 63 15.56 -25.80 2.17
N MET A 64 14.78 -26.01 1.12
CA MET A 64 13.53 -26.73 1.17
C MET A 64 13.65 -27.98 0.29
N VAL A 65 13.08 -29.09 0.76
CA VAL A 65 13.01 -30.32 -0.01
C VAL A 65 11.71 -30.31 -0.80
N VAL A 66 11.80 -30.30 -2.12
CA VAL A 66 10.62 -30.42 -2.99
C VAL A 66 10.16 -31.88 -2.92
N THR A 67 8.98 -32.12 -2.35
CA THR A 67 8.50 -33.46 -2.00
C THR A 67 8.26 -34.34 -3.23
N GLU A 68 7.75 -33.76 -4.33
CA GLU A 68 7.47 -34.50 -5.57
C GLU A 68 8.73 -35.00 -6.27
N SER A 69 9.85 -34.25 -6.21
CA SER A 69 11.09 -34.56 -6.94
C SER A 69 12.24 -35.05 -6.05
N GLY A 70 12.16 -34.83 -4.74
CA GLY A 70 13.27 -34.99 -3.79
C GLY A 70 14.39 -33.96 -3.97
N GLU A 71 14.20 -32.95 -4.82
CA GLU A 71 15.21 -31.92 -5.12
C GLU A 71 15.31 -30.91 -3.96
N ILE A 72 16.54 -30.56 -3.57
CA ILE A 72 16.77 -29.49 -2.61
C ILE A 72 16.74 -28.15 -3.34
N LYS A 73 15.70 -27.36 -3.09
CA LYS A 73 15.54 -26.00 -3.62
C LYS A 73 15.97 -24.99 -2.56
N THR A 74 16.91 -24.12 -2.92
CA THR A 74 17.30 -22.99 -2.06
C THR A 74 16.46 -21.76 -2.39
N ILE A 75 15.78 -21.21 -1.40
CA ILE A 75 14.88 -20.06 -1.53
C ILE A 75 15.39 -18.94 -0.64
N ALA A 76 15.51 -17.75 -1.22
CA ALA A 76 15.83 -16.54 -0.48
C ALA A 76 14.55 -15.92 0.10
N VAL A 77 14.55 -15.62 1.39
CA VAL A 77 13.41 -15.02 2.11
C VAL A 77 13.88 -13.78 2.84
N ARG A 78 13.03 -12.75 2.87
CA ARG A 78 13.27 -11.54 3.67
C ARG A 78 12.73 -11.76 5.07
N VAL A 79 13.61 -11.75 6.06
CA VAL A 79 13.24 -11.89 7.48
C VAL A 79 13.22 -10.49 8.12
N PRO A 80 12.11 -10.06 8.73
CA PRO A 80 12.03 -8.78 9.43
C PRO A 80 13.13 -8.62 10.49
N THR A 81 13.64 -7.39 10.67
CA THR A 81 14.64 -7.06 11.71
C THR A 81 14.27 -5.78 12.46
N GLY A 82 14.91 -5.53 13.60
CA GLY A 82 14.74 -4.27 14.33
C GLY A 82 13.34 -4.09 14.93
N GLY A 83 12.70 -5.17 15.39
CA GLY A 83 11.35 -5.15 15.95
C GLY A 83 10.23 -5.03 14.91
N GLN A 84 10.55 -5.15 13.63
CA GLN A 84 9.56 -5.30 12.57
C GLN A 84 9.00 -6.73 12.59
N VAL A 85 7.73 -6.87 12.20
CA VAL A 85 7.06 -8.14 11.92
C VAL A 85 6.75 -8.32 10.44
N ALA A 86 6.64 -7.24 9.66
CA ALA A 86 6.31 -7.33 8.25
C ALA A 86 7.37 -6.65 7.38
N VAL A 87 7.50 -7.15 6.15
CA VAL A 87 8.41 -6.61 5.13
C VAL A 87 7.64 -6.12 3.91
N VAL A 88 8.26 -5.24 3.14
CA VAL A 88 7.77 -4.88 1.80
C VAL A 88 8.09 -6.02 0.84
N ASP A 89 7.05 -6.60 0.24
CA ASP A 89 7.12 -7.72 -0.72
C ASP A 89 6.75 -7.31 -2.15
N THR A 90 6.22 -6.11 -2.36
CA THR A 90 6.12 -5.48 -3.70
C THR A 90 5.93 -3.99 -3.50
N LEU A 91 6.54 -3.19 -4.37
CA LEU A 91 6.36 -1.74 -4.34
C LEU A 91 6.16 -1.19 -5.74
N ARG A 92 5.17 -0.34 -5.90
CA ARG A 92 4.94 0.43 -7.12
C ARG A 92 4.72 1.88 -6.79
N PHE A 93 5.45 2.76 -7.45
CA PHE A 93 5.33 4.20 -7.26
C PHE A 93 5.50 4.95 -8.58
N THR A 94 5.01 6.18 -8.61
CA THR A 94 5.24 7.11 -9.72
C THR A 94 6.03 8.31 -9.24
N VAL A 95 6.87 8.86 -10.10
CA VAL A 95 7.52 10.17 -9.91
C VAL A 95 7.32 11.03 -11.15
N GLY A 96 7.23 12.35 -11.00
CA GLY A 96 7.16 13.26 -12.13
C GLY A 96 8.45 13.28 -12.94
N GLU A 97 8.35 13.37 -14.27
CA GLU A 97 9.50 13.47 -15.18
C GLU A 97 10.44 14.62 -14.83
N GLU A 98 9.90 15.71 -14.28
CA GLU A 98 10.67 16.86 -13.80
C GLU A 98 11.64 16.52 -12.66
N THR A 99 11.46 15.37 -12.00
CA THR A 99 12.43 14.82 -11.06
C THR A 99 13.77 14.63 -11.75
N TRP A 100 13.74 13.97 -12.91
CA TRP A 100 14.94 13.58 -13.64
C TRP A 100 15.55 14.78 -14.37
N SER A 101 14.73 15.69 -14.90
CA SER A 101 15.24 16.95 -15.46
C SER A 101 15.97 17.80 -14.41
N LYS A 102 15.54 17.73 -13.14
CA LYS A 102 16.18 18.44 -12.02
C LYS A 102 17.48 17.78 -11.56
N THR A 103 17.54 16.45 -11.57
CA THR A 103 18.71 15.73 -11.06
C THR A 103 19.79 15.52 -12.11
N ALA A 104 19.40 15.48 -13.39
CA ALA A 104 20.32 15.40 -14.49
C ALA A 104 21.24 16.62 -14.54
N ARG A 105 22.48 16.39 -14.97
CA ARG A 105 23.48 17.44 -15.22
C ARG A 105 23.41 18.00 -16.64
N GLU A 106 22.43 17.56 -17.40
CA GLU A 106 22.22 17.87 -18.80
C GLU A 106 20.73 18.01 -19.10
N GLN A 107 20.42 18.60 -20.25
CA GLN A 107 19.05 18.67 -20.74
C GLN A 107 18.60 17.31 -21.29
N LEU A 108 17.52 16.77 -20.71
CA LEU A 108 16.91 15.52 -21.14
C LEU A 108 15.85 15.79 -22.23
N VAL A 109 15.97 15.12 -23.38
CA VAL A 109 15.07 15.28 -24.53
C VAL A 109 14.29 13.99 -24.82
N GLY A 110 14.98 12.84 -24.83
CA GLY A 110 14.37 11.55 -25.14
C GLY A 110 14.15 10.66 -23.93
N ASP A 111 13.14 9.78 -23.99
CA ASP A 111 12.79 8.81 -22.95
C ASP A 111 14.00 8.05 -22.39
N GLU A 112 14.91 7.62 -23.26
CA GLU A 112 16.13 6.90 -22.86
C GLU A 112 17.01 7.71 -21.90
N GLN A 113 17.08 9.03 -22.05
CA GLN A 113 17.89 9.88 -21.17
C GLN A 113 17.23 10.00 -19.79
N TYR A 114 15.91 10.13 -19.73
CA TYR A 114 15.15 10.06 -18.47
C TYR A 114 15.35 8.72 -17.77
N VAL A 115 15.29 7.62 -18.53
CA VAL A 115 15.50 6.25 -18.05
C VAL A 115 16.93 6.05 -17.53
N ARG A 116 17.95 6.56 -18.22
CA ARG A 116 19.36 6.48 -17.77
C ARG A 116 19.58 7.22 -16.46
N GLU A 117 19.01 8.43 -16.33
CA GLU A 117 19.12 9.19 -15.10
C GLU A 117 18.37 8.52 -13.93
N ALA A 118 17.18 7.95 -14.20
CA ALA A 118 16.46 7.15 -13.22
C ALA A 118 17.24 5.92 -12.78
N SER A 119 17.82 5.20 -13.74
CA SER A 119 18.67 4.03 -13.51
C SER A 119 19.83 4.32 -12.56
N ARG A 120 20.48 5.49 -12.71
CA ARG A 120 21.59 5.91 -11.84
C ARG A 120 21.17 6.02 -10.37
N TYR A 121 19.99 6.57 -10.10
CA TYR A 121 19.45 6.63 -8.73
C TYR A 121 19.02 5.26 -8.22
N PHE A 122 18.41 4.43 -9.07
CA PHE A 122 17.98 3.10 -8.68
C PHE A 122 19.15 2.16 -8.37
N GLU A 123 20.27 2.29 -9.07
CA GLU A 123 21.51 1.60 -8.71
C GLU A 123 22.01 2.01 -7.31
N GLU A 124 21.97 3.31 -6.97
CA GLU A 124 22.35 3.78 -5.63
C GLU A 124 21.38 3.26 -4.54
N ILE A 125 20.08 3.28 -4.82
CA ILE A 125 19.02 2.92 -3.86
C ILE A 125 18.94 1.40 -3.68
N PHE A 126 18.72 0.67 -4.77
CA PHE A 126 18.45 -0.77 -4.76
C PHE A 126 19.71 -1.61 -4.97
N GLY A 127 20.81 -1.03 -5.47
CA GLY A 127 21.98 -1.81 -5.91
C GLY A 127 21.84 -2.36 -7.33
N PHE A 128 20.75 -2.06 -8.04
CA PHE A 128 20.54 -2.41 -9.44
C PHE A 128 19.75 -1.31 -10.16
N GLY A 129 20.08 -1.11 -11.43
CA GLY A 129 19.42 -0.15 -12.32
C GLY A 129 18.61 -0.82 -13.42
N VAL A 130 18.41 -0.07 -14.50
CA VAL A 130 17.76 -0.52 -15.72
C VAL A 130 18.75 -1.32 -16.57
N THR A 131 18.35 -2.50 -17.02
CA THR A 131 19.23 -3.45 -17.73
C THR A 131 18.85 -3.65 -19.19
N ALA A 132 17.56 -3.54 -19.53
CA ALA A 132 17.08 -3.77 -20.88
C ALA A 132 15.85 -2.92 -21.23
N ASP A 133 15.72 -2.57 -22.51
CA ASP A 133 14.47 -2.05 -23.08
C ASP A 133 13.55 -3.22 -23.45
N LEU A 134 12.33 -3.24 -22.89
CA LEU A 134 11.35 -4.29 -23.15
C LEU A 134 10.62 -4.10 -24.49
N LYS A 135 10.77 -2.93 -25.14
CA LYS A 135 10.19 -2.58 -26.44
C LYS A 135 8.68 -2.83 -26.52
N ARG A 136 7.98 -2.59 -25.40
CA ARG A 136 6.55 -2.82 -25.27
C ARG A 136 5.88 -1.76 -24.42
N ARG A 137 4.60 -1.56 -24.70
CA ARG A 137 3.68 -0.80 -23.84
C ARG A 137 3.39 -1.59 -22.57
N ARG A 138 3.25 -0.90 -21.45
CA ARG A 138 2.91 -1.53 -20.17
C ARG A 138 2.21 -0.56 -19.24
N ASP A 139 1.20 -1.02 -18.49
CA ASP A 139 0.44 -0.20 -17.52
C ASP A 139 -0.03 1.17 -18.09
N PHE A 140 -0.45 1.20 -19.36
CA PHE A 140 -0.89 2.40 -20.09
C PHE A 140 0.21 3.44 -20.40
N TYR A 141 1.48 3.08 -20.21
CA TYR A 141 2.65 3.80 -20.70
C TYR A 141 3.07 3.30 -22.09
N LEU A 142 3.78 4.16 -22.83
CA LEU A 142 4.19 3.86 -24.20
C LEU A 142 5.38 2.90 -24.25
N ASN A 143 6.33 3.08 -23.34
CA ASN A 143 7.59 2.34 -23.32
C ASN A 143 7.85 1.80 -21.92
N ALA A 144 8.57 0.69 -21.83
CA ALA A 144 8.92 0.07 -20.56
C ALA A 144 10.32 -0.57 -20.62
N TRP A 145 11.03 -0.52 -19.51
CA TRP A 145 12.38 -1.06 -19.36
C TRP A 145 12.47 -1.96 -18.14
N GLU A 146 13.29 -2.99 -18.21
CA GLU A 146 13.52 -3.94 -17.12
C GLU A 146 14.44 -3.36 -16.06
N LEU A 147 14.14 -3.65 -14.78
CA LEU A 147 15.05 -3.39 -13.66
C LEU A 147 15.71 -4.70 -13.24
N GLY A 148 17.04 -4.68 -13.13
CA GLY A 148 17.83 -5.86 -12.77
C GLY A 148 17.57 -7.04 -13.71
N ASP A 149 17.45 -8.25 -13.15
CA ASP A 149 17.20 -9.48 -13.91
C ASP A 149 15.75 -9.94 -13.70
N GLY A 150 14.79 -9.11 -14.14
CA GLY A 150 13.36 -9.34 -13.89
C GLY A 150 12.89 -8.92 -12.47
N TYR A 151 13.68 -8.10 -11.79
CA TYR A 151 13.41 -7.58 -10.43
C TYR A 151 12.33 -6.51 -10.42
N GLY A 152 11.99 -6.01 -11.60
CA GLY A 152 11.00 -4.97 -11.76
C GLY A 152 11.00 -4.40 -13.16
N TYR A 153 10.38 -3.24 -13.27
CA TYR A 153 10.43 -2.46 -14.49
C TYR A 153 10.11 -1.01 -14.19
N ILE A 154 10.49 -0.15 -15.13
CA ILE A 154 10.01 1.22 -15.23
C ILE A 154 9.18 1.38 -16.49
N ALA A 155 8.26 2.33 -16.49
CA ALA A 155 7.47 2.67 -17.66
C ALA A 155 7.32 4.19 -17.81
N LEU A 156 7.42 4.67 -19.04
CA LEU A 156 7.45 6.10 -19.37
C LEU A 156 6.62 6.39 -20.63
N GLY A 157 6.17 7.64 -20.74
CA GLY A 157 5.44 8.16 -21.88
C GLY A 157 3.94 7.83 -21.85
N GLY A 158 3.18 8.56 -22.66
CA GLY A 158 1.72 8.46 -22.74
C GLY A 158 1.04 9.72 -22.21
N SER A 159 0.24 10.37 -23.05
CA SER A 159 -0.37 11.67 -22.74
C SER A 159 -1.27 11.65 -21.49
N SER A 160 -1.91 10.52 -21.21
CA SER A 160 -2.76 10.34 -20.03
C SER A 160 -1.99 10.09 -18.73
N GLN A 161 -0.66 9.91 -18.79
CA GLN A 161 0.19 9.63 -17.62
C GLN A 161 0.76 10.90 -16.95
N ARG A 162 0.40 12.09 -17.46
CA ARG A 162 0.68 13.40 -16.83
C ARG A 162 2.17 13.61 -16.54
N ALA A 163 3.02 13.25 -17.51
CA ALA A 163 4.48 13.34 -17.43
C ALA A 163 5.02 12.70 -16.14
N THR A 164 4.72 11.42 -15.94
CA THR A 164 5.23 10.64 -14.81
C THR A 164 5.97 9.42 -15.32
N MET A 165 6.90 8.92 -14.51
CA MET A 165 7.54 7.63 -14.66
C MET A 165 6.95 6.68 -13.62
N LEU A 166 6.47 5.52 -14.06
CA LEU A 166 6.09 4.43 -13.18
C LEU A 166 7.30 3.56 -12.87
N VAL A 167 7.44 3.15 -11.62
CA VAL A 167 8.45 2.19 -11.15
C VAL A 167 7.73 1.08 -10.42
N ASN A 168 8.07 -0.17 -10.75
CA ASN A 168 7.51 -1.36 -10.12
C ASN A 168 8.64 -2.31 -9.72
N VAL A 169 8.80 -2.55 -8.43
CA VAL A 169 9.73 -3.54 -7.85
C VAL A 169 8.90 -4.74 -7.37
N THR A 170 9.24 -5.94 -7.86
CA THR A 170 8.57 -7.19 -7.50
C THR A 170 9.08 -7.72 -6.16
N GLY A 171 8.48 -8.78 -5.60
CA GLY A 171 9.02 -9.42 -4.39
C GLY A 171 10.43 -9.97 -4.58
N GLN A 172 10.72 -10.52 -5.76
CA GLN A 172 12.07 -10.94 -6.11
C GLN A 172 13.03 -9.73 -6.16
N GLY A 173 12.58 -8.60 -6.70
CA GLY A 173 13.36 -7.35 -6.64
C GLY A 173 13.56 -6.80 -5.23
N CYS A 174 12.58 -6.95 -4.33
CA CYS A 174 12.73 -6.57 -2.92
C CYS A 174 13.76 -7.46 -2.20
N ILE A 175 13.85 -8.75 -2.56
CA ILE A 175 14.87 -9.69 -2.07
C ILE A 175 16.26 -9.33 -2.63
N ALA A 176 16.34 -9.01 -3.92
CA ALA A 176 17.60 -8.69 -4.59
C ALA A 176 18.18 -7.33 -4.18
N ALA A 177 17.33 -6.43 -3.68
CA ALA A 177 17.73 -5.07 -3.33
C ALA A 177 18.70 -5.03 -2.14
N LYS A 178 19.68 -4.13 -2.23
CA LYS A 178 20.68 -3.87 -1.20
C LYS A 178 20.00 -3.57 0.15
N PRO A 179 20.47 -4.14 1.28
CA PRO A 179 19.89 -3.89 2.61
C PRO A 179 19.71 -2.39 2.91
N GLY A 180 18.59 -2.04 3.54
CA GLY A 180 18.22 -0.65 3.86
C GLY A 180 17.77 0.19 2.65
N TRP A 181 17.37 -0.44 1.54
CA TRP A 181 16.88 0.28 0.36
C TRP A 181 15.60 1.06 0.66
N GLU A 182 14.78 0.61 1.61
CA GLU A 182 13.53 1.28 1.97
C GLU A 182 13.78 2.69 2.51
N GLY A 183 14.75 2.84 3.42
CA GLY A 183 15.17 4.14 3.94
C GLY A 183 15.76 5.04 2.85
N ARG A 184 16.63 4.50 2.00
CA ARG A 184 17.21 5.25 0.86
C ARG A 184 16.13 5.71 -0.13
N LEU A 185 15.15 4.86 -0.41
CA LEU A 185 14.04 5.19 -1.29
C LEU A 185 13.12 6.23 -0.64
N HIS A 186 12.81 6.10 0.65
CA HIS A 186 12.03 7.10 1.39
C HIS A 186 12.69 8.48 1.31
N ASP A 187 14.00 8.57 1.57
CA ASP A 187 14.76 9.81 1.48
C ASP A 187 14.76 10.39 0.05
N PHE A 188 14.90 9.54 -0.96
CA PHE A 188 14.80 9.97 -2.35
C PHE A 188 13.40 10.54 -2.67
N LEU A 189 12.35 9.79 -2.32
CA LEU A 189 10.97 10.18 -2.62
C LEU A 189 10.57 11.45 -1.86
N SER A 190 10.98 11.61 -0.60
CA SER A 190 10.60 12.75 0.24
C SER A 190 11.40 14.02 -0.08
N ARG A 191 12.70 13.92 -0.40
CA ARG A 191 13.59 15.09 -0.52
C ARG A 191 13.96 15.45 -1.96
N VAL A 192 14.02 14.47 -2.85
CA VAL A 192 14.53 14.64 -4.22
C VAL A 192 13.41 14.64 -5.24
N ALA A 193 12.55 13.62 -5.18
CA ALA A 193 11.51 13.38 -6.17
C ALA A 193 10.45 14.49 -6.21
N ARG A 194 9.89 14.69 -7.39
CA ARG A 194 8.75 15.59 -7.60
C ARG A 194 7.50 14.77 -7.86
N ARG A 195 6.40 15.17 -7.22
CA ARG A 195 5.11 14.46 -7.25
C ARG A 195 5.22 12.94 -7.01
N PRO A 196 5.98 12.47 -6.00
CA PRO A 196 6.05 11.06 -5.69
C PRO A 196 4.67 10.55 -5.28
N THR A 197 4.31 9.34 -5.70
CA THR A 197 3.09 8.68 -5.23
C THR A 197 3.29 7.18 -5.20
N ILE A 198 3.16 6.56 -4.03
CA ILE A 198 3.06 5.10 -3.94
C ILE A 198 1.67 4.70 -4.45
N THR A 199 1.65 3.89 -5.50
CA THR A 199 0.42 3.42 -6.16
C THR A 199 0.03 2.02 -5.71
N ARG A 200 1.01 1.20 -5.30
CA ARG A 200 0.82 -0.09 -4.65
C ARG A 200 1.96 -0.39 -3.67
N VAL A 201 1.63 -1.00 -2.55
CA VAL A 201 2.57 -1.66 -1.65
C VAL A 201 1.95 -2.98 -1.19
N ASP A 202 2.74 -4.05 -1.19
CA ASP A 202 2.35 -5.32 -0.61
C ASP A 202 3.23 -5.55 0.63
N LEU A 203 2.59 -5.77 1.78
CA LEU A 203 3.24 -6.00 3.06
C LEU A 203 3.06 -7.47 3.44
N ALA A 204 4.15 -8.16 3.78
CA ALA A 204 4.11 -9.59 4.05
C ALA A 204 4.69 -9.94 5.43
N HIS A 205 4.06 -10.90 6.10
CA HIS A 205 4.60 -11.62 7.25
C HIS A 205 4.62 -13.11 6.92
N ASP A 206 5.73 -13.77 7.25
CA ASP A 206 5.93 -15.20 7.02
C ASP A 206 5.89 -15.96 8.35
N CYS A 207 4.89 -16.82 8.52
CA CYS A 207 4.79 -17.81 9.59
C CYS A 207 5.57 -19.05 9.17
N MET A 208 6.86 -19.10 9.48
CA MET A 208 7.76 -20.14 9.00
C MET A 208 7.48 -21.49 9.65
N GLU A 209 7.07 -21.47 10.93
CA GLU A 209 6.85 -22.66 11.75
C GLU A 209 5.35 -22.94 11.95
N GLY A 210 4.48 -22.27 11.20
CA GLY A 210 3.03 -22.46 11.26
C GLY A 210 2.38 -21.82 12.49
N GLU A 211 2.92 -20.69 12.96
CA GLU A 211 2.39 -19.88 14.06
C GLU A 211 0.91 -19.56 13.87
N TYR A 212 0.53 -19.28 12.62
CA TYR A 212 -0.85 -19.17 12.18
C TYR A 212 -1.06 -19.89 10.85
N THR A 213 -2.17 -20.60 10.73
CA THR A 213 -2.51 -21.40 9.54
C THR A 213 -3.57 -20.71 8.67
N VAL A 214 -3.76 -21.22 7.44
CA VAL A 214 -4.85 -20.75 6.57
C VAL A 214 -6.24 -21.06 7.16
N ASP A 215 -6.38 -22.18 7.88
CA ASP A 215 -7.62 -22.55 8.56
C ASP A 215 -7.92 -21.59 9.72
N GLN A 216 -6.89 -21.19 10.47
CA GLN A 216 -7.02 -20.21 11.54
C GLN A 216 -7.42 -18.82 10.99
N ALA A 217 -6.87 -18.43 9.83
CA ALA A 217 -7.28 -17.20 9.16
C ALA A 217 -8.72 -17.26 8.63
N ASP A 218 -9.19 -18.41 8.21
CA ASP A 218 -10.60 -18.61 7.80
C ASP A 218 -11.53 -18.45 9.00
N ALA A 219 -11.21 -19.07 10.14
CA ALA A 219 -11.97 -18.87 11.38
C ALA A 219 -12.00 -17.39 11.82
N TRP A 220 -10.88 -16.67 11.71
CA TRP A 220 -10.85 -15.23 12.00
C TRP A 220 -11.74 -14.39 11.08
N TYR A 221 -12.00 -14.86 9.86
CA TYR A 221 -12.97 -14.23 8.97
C TYR A 221 -14.39 -14.38 9.50
N ASP A 222 -14.76 -15.58 9.93
CA ASP A 222 -16.07 -15.87 10.53
C ASP A 222 -16.28 -15.11 11.85
N ASP A 223 -15.22 -14.93 12.64
CA ASP A 223 -15.20 -14.11 13.86
C ASP A 223 -15.27 -12.59 13.56
N GLY A 224 -15.29 -12.20 12.29
CA GLY A 224 -15.38 -10.79 11.87
C GLY A 224 -14.08 -10.00 12.02
N LEU A 225 -12.94 -10.64 12.29
CA LEU A 225 -11.65 -9.99 12.58
C LEU A 225 -10.96 -9.43 11.33
N PHE A 226 -11.51 -9.67 10.14
CA PHE A 226 -11.13 -8.97 8.91
C PHE A 226 -12.01 -7.74 8.62
N SER A 227 -12.99 -7.44 9.47
CA SER A 227 -13.85 -6.28 9.31
C SER A 227 -13.38 -5.11 10.17
N ALA A 228 -12.98 -4.02 9.52
CA ALA A 228 -12.72 -2.74 10.20
C ALA A 228 -13.95 -1.80 10.19
N SER A 229 -15.11 -2.30 9.76
CA SER A 229 -16.38 -1.57 9.61
C SER A 229 -17.57 -2.49 9.87
N GLY A 230 -18.80 -1.97 9.88
CA GLY A 230 -20.00 -2.80 10.12
C GLY A 230 -20.31 -3.86 9.03
N ARG A 231 -19.61 -3.85 7.89
CA ARG A 231 -19.81 -4.84 6.81
C ARG A 231 -18.55 -5.65 6.56
N ALA A 232 -18.69 -6.98 6.62
CA ALA A 232 -17.62 -7.92 6.30
C ALA A 232 -17.11 -7.73 4.85
N PRO A 233 -15.79 -7.79 4.62
CA PRO A 233 -15.23 -7.79 3.28
C PRO A 233 -15.62 -9.07 2.53
N SER A 234 -15.59 -9.08 1.19
CA SER A 234 -15.73 -10.32 0.43
C SER A 234 -14.54 -11.26 0.70
N HIS A 235 -14.76 -12.56 0.63
CA HIS A 235 -13.69 -13.56 0.65
C HIS A 235 -13.77 -14.53 -0.54
N GLU A 236 -12.68 -15.23 -0.81
CA GLU A 236 -12.57 -16.28 -1.83
C GLU A 236 -11.55 -17.33 -1.37
N HIS A 237 -11.96 -18.60 -1.37
CA HIS A 237 -11.09 -19.76 -1.18
C HIS A 237 -10.49 -20.20 -2.52
N ARG A 238 -9.16 -20.30 -2.61
CA ARG A 238 -8.44 -20.92 -3.74
C ARG A 238 -7.66 -22.14 -3.29
N GLY A 239 -7.55 -23.13 -4.18
CA GLY A 239 -7.02 -24.45 -3.87
C GLY A 239 -8.13 -25.43 -3.45
N ASP A 240 -7.75 -26.68 -3.14
CA ASP A 240 -8.71 -27.67 -2.66
C ASP A 240 -8.80 -27.62 -1.14
N TRP A 241 -9.83 -26.93 -0.64
CA TRP A 241 -10.11 -26.78 0.80
C TRP A 241 -10.84 -27.98 1.39
N LYS A 242 -11.51 -28.80 0.56
CA LYS A 242 -12.26 -29.97 1.03
C LYS A 242 -11.36 -31.20 1.11
N ASN A 243 -10.45 -31.35 0.16
CA ASN A 243 -9.49 -32.44 0.10
C ASN A 243 -8.09 -31.86 -0.17
N PRO A 244 -7.37 -31.37 0.85
CA PRO A 244 -6.05 -30.79 0.68
C PRO A 244 -5.10 -31.73 -0.09
N THR A 245 -4.54 -31.24 -1.19
CA THR A 245 -3.72 -32.03 -2.13
C THR A 245 -2.21 -31.81 -1.98
N GLY A 246 -1.77 -31.07 -0.96
CA GLY A 246 -0.36 -30.65 -0.82
C GLY A 246 0.06 -29.50 -1.75
N LYS A 247 -0.81 -29.07 -2.68
CA LYS A 247 -0.53 -27.96 -3.63
C LYS A 247 -0.70 -26.55 -3.05
N GLY A 248 -1.07 -26.46 -1.78
CA GLY A 248 -1.35 -25.20 -1.10
C GLY A 248 -2.76 -24.66 -1.32
N ARG A 249 -3.26 -24.00 -0.28
CA ARG A 249 -4.54 -23.31 -0.20
C ARG A 249 -4.29 -21.83 0.01
N SER A 250 -5.28 -21.01 -0.35
CA SER A 250 -5.21 -19.58 -0.18
C SER A 250 -6.57 -18.99 0.15
N LEU A 251 -6.62 -18.17 1.19
CA LEU A 251 -7.76 -17.34 1.55
C LEU A 251 -7.51 -15.92 1.06
N TYR A 252 -8.40 -15.41 0.23
CA TYR A 252 -8.39 -14.03 -0.25
C TYR A 252 -9.46 -13.25 0.50
N VAL A 253 -9.11 -12.12 1.12
CA VAL A 253 -10.06 -11.27 1.86
C VAL A 253 -9.98 -9.82 1.37
N GLY A 254 -11.09 -9.29 0.87
CA GLY A 254 -11.19 -7.98 0.22
C GLY A 254 -11.12 -8.08 -1.30
N LEU A 255 -10.94 -6.94 -1.98
CA LEU A 255 -10.91 -6.87 -3.45
C LEU A 255 -9.88 -5.85 -3.93
N ARG A 256 -9.07 -6.26 -4.91
CA ARG A 256 -8.09 -5.36 -5.56
C ARG A 256 -8.72 -4.09 -6.10
N ARG A 257 -9.91 -4.18 -6.73
CA ARG A 257 -10.65 -3.02 -7.25
C ARG A 257 -11.02 -1.98 -6.18
N ASN A 258 -11.11 -2.42 -4.92
CA ASN A 258 -11.40 -1.56 -3.77
C ASN A 258 -10.14 -1.01 -3.09
N GLY A 259 -8.96 -1.35 -3.60
CA GLY A 259 -7.67 -0.83 -3.14
C GLY A 259 -7.06 -1.54 -1.94
N LYS A 260 -7.66 -2.65 -1.46
CA LYS A 260 -7.08 -3.46 -0.39
C LYS A 260 -7.49 -4.92 -0.54
N LEU A 261 -6.52 -5.83 -0.50
CA LEU A 261 -6.71 -7.28 -0.54
C LEU A 261 -5.70 -7.93 0.41
N CYS A 262 -6.18 -8.76 1.34
CA CYS A 262 -5.33 -9.69 2.09
C CYS A 262 -5.33 -11.05 1.39
N ARG A 263 -4.18 -11.71 1.38
CA ARG A 263 -3.99 -13.10 0.97
C ARG A 263 -3.30 -13.82 2.11
N VAL A 264 -3.88 -14.92 2.55
CA VAL A 264 -3.25 -15.85 3.50
C VAL A 264 -3.11 -17.17 2.79
N TYR A 265 -1.89 -17.69 2.67
CA TYR A 265 -1.67 -18.87 1.85
C TYR A 265 -0.47 -19.71 2.28
N GLU A 266 -0.52 -21.00 1.97
CA GLU A 266 0.54 -21.98 2.28
C GLU A 266 1.73 -21.77 1.32
N LYS A 267 2.67 -20.92 1.72
CA LYS A 267 3.80 -20.46 0.90
C LYS A 267 4.82 -21.58 0.64
N GLY A 268 5.07 -22.43 1.62
CA GLY A 268 5.99 -23.56 1.43
C GLY A 268 5.48 -24.56 0.40
N MET A 269 4.17 -24.84 0.41
CA MET A 269 3.51 -25.65 -0.62
C MET A 269 3.54 -24.99 -1.99
N GLU A 270 3.32 -23.66 -2.08
CA GLU A 270 3.50 -22.89 -3.33
C GLU A 270 4.93 -23.04 -3.88
N GLN A 271 5.91 -23.24 -3.01
CA GLN A 271 7.31 -23.41 -3.38
C GLN A 271 7.73 -24.86 -3.69
N GLY A 272 6.83 -25.83 -3.47
CA GLY A 272 6.98 -27.24 -3.84
C GLY A 272 7.17 -28.21 -2.68
N ASP A 273 7.09 -27.76 -1.42
CA ASP A 273 7.12 -28.64 -0.25
C ASP A 273 5.70 -28.85 0.28
N GLU A 274 5.10 -30.00 -0.05
CA GLU A 274 3.72 -30.37 0.31
C GLU A 274 3.48 -30.48 1.82
N SER A 275 4.56 -30.62 2.62
CA SER A 275 4.48 -30.80 4.06
C SER A 275 4.83 -29.54 4.85
N SER A 276 5.17 -28.46 4.15
CA SER A 276 5.70 -27.26 4.78
C SER A 276 4.63 -26.57 5.65
N PRO A 277 4.96 -26.21 6.90
CA PRO A 277 4.08 -25.40 7.74
C PRO A 277 4.09 -23.91 7.33
N TRP A 278 4.94 -23.52 6.39
CA TRP A 278 5.17 -22.12 6.03
C TRP A 278 3.91 -21.49 5.40
N VAL A 279 3.30 -20.54 6.12
CA VAL A 279 2.17 -19.72 5.68
C VAL A 279 2.59 -18.26 5.56
N ARG A 280 2.17 -17.58 4.49
CA ARG A 280 2.38 -16.14 4.30
C ARG A 280 1.07 -15.38 4.41
N PHE A 281 1.09 -14.30 5.19
CA PHE A 281 0.05 -13.27 5.24
C PHE A 281 0.53 -12.07 4.44
N GLU A 282 -0.16 -11.72 3.35
CA GLU A 282 0.20 -10.63 2.44
C GLU A 282 -0.95 -9.63 2.30
N VAL A 283 -0.70 -8.35 2.57
CA VAL A 283 -1.67 -7.27 2.40
C VAL A 283 -1.26 -6.39 1.22
N GLU A 284 -1.95 -6.55 0.09
CA GLU A 284 -1.86 -5.66 -1.07
C GLU A 284 -2.71 -4.41 -0.84
N VAL A 285 -2.08 -3.24 -0.81
CA VAL A 285 -2.73 -1.94 -0.75
C VAL A 285 -2.47 -1.19 -2.04
N ARG A 286 -3.52 -0.70 -2.69
CA ARG A 286 -3.43 0.23 -3.82
C ARG A 286 -3.99 1.59 -3.46
N ASN A 287 -3.53 2.63 -4.13
CA ASN A 287 -4.01 4.01 -3.94
C ASN A 287 -5.44 4.26 -4.48
N ASN A 288 -6.18 3.21 -4.88
CA ASN A 288 -7.60 3.31 -5.19
C ASN A 288 -8.35 3.77 -3.94
N LYS A 289 -8.93 4.97 -4.02
CA LYS A 289 -9.66 5.63 -2.91
C LYS A 289 -8.78 5.91 -1.67
N ARG A 290 -7.46 5.86 -1.77
CA ARG A 290 -6.53 6.03 -0.65
C ARG A 290 -5.31 6.85 -1.05
N VAL A 291 -4.61 7.41 -0.08
CA VAL A 291 -3.23 7.90 -0.25
C VAL A 291 -2.34 6.95 0.54
N ILE A 292 -1.38 6.29 -0.11
CA ILE A 292 -0.41 5.45 0.58
C ILE A 292 0.72 6.38 1.04
N PRO A 293 0.94 6.57 2.34
CA PRO A 293 2.00 7.43 2.85
C PRO A 293 3.37 6.84 2.55
N LEU A 294 4.38 7.70 2.34
CA LEU A 294 5.76 7.26 2.11
C LEU A 294 6.32 6.51 3.32
N ASP A 295 5.85 6.85 4.53
CA ASP A 295 6.29 6.26 5.79
C ASP A 295 6.01 4.76 5.90
N VAL A 296 5.21 4.18 4.99
CA VAL A 296 5.11 2.71 4.85
C VAL A 296 6.45 2.04 4.55
N LEU A 297 7.42 2.79 4.00
CA LEU A 297 8.78 2.34 3.80
C LEU A 297 9.62 2.36 5.08
N LEU A 298 9.21 3.11 6.11
CA LEU A 298 9.93 3.20 7.38
C LEU A 298 9.32 2.31 8.46
N ASP A 299 7.99 2.15 8.43
CA ASP A 299 7.24 1.33 9.38
C ASP A 299 6.27 0.36 8.67
N PRO A 300 6.77 -0.60 7.86
CA PRO A 300 5.90 -1.57 7.18
C PRO A 300 5.06 -2.38 8.18
N SER A 301 5.58 -2.66 9.37
CA SER A 301 4.89 -3.41 10.41
C SER A 301 3.66 -2.70 10.97
N GLY A 302 3.78 -1.42 11.33
CA GLY A 302 2.65 -0.63 11.80
C GLY A 302 1.49 -0.62 10.80
N TYR A 303 1.79 -0.45 9.51
CA TYR A 303 0.76 -0.49 8.46
C TYR A 303 0.20 -1.91 8.21
N PHE A 304 1.01 -2.96 8.40
CA PHE A 304 0.56 -4.35 8.30
C PHE A 304 -0.43 -4.69 9.41
N VAL A 305 -0.06 -4.48 10.68
CA VAL A 305 -0.93 -4.76 11.84
C VAL A 305 -2.14 -3.82 11.90
N GLY A 306 -2.03 -2.63 11.31
CA GLY A 306 -3.13 -1.68 11.15
C GLY A 306 -4.10 -2.00 10.01
N ALA A 307 -3.78 -2.96 9.13
CA ALA A 307 -4.61 -3.26 7.97
C ALA A 307 -5.90 -4.01 8.32
N TYR A 308 -5.85 -4.96 9.27
CA TYR A 308 -7.00 -5.75 9.74
C TYR A 308 -6.86 -6.08 11.23
N PRO A 309 -7.96 -6.14 12.01
CA PRO A 309 -7.91 -6.51 13.43
C PRO A 309 -7.17 -7.81 13.74
N CYS A 310 -7.37 -8.88 12.95
CA CYS A 310 -6.65 -10.15 13.13
C CYS A 310 -5.13 -10.04 13.03
N LEU A 311 -4.61 -9.06 12.26
CA LEU A 311 -3.16 -8.90 12.09
C LEU A 311 -2.48 -8.30 13.32
N ARG A 312 -3.25 -7.87 14.33
CA ARG A 312 -2.71 -7.41 15.62
C ARG A 312 -2.21 -8.55 16.49
N PHE A 313 -2.54 -9.80 16.16
CA PHE A 313 -2.03 -10.98 16.87
C PHE A 313 -0.55 -11.28 16.58
N PHE A 314 0.02 -10.66 15.54
CA PHE A 314 1.39 -10.96 15.11
C PHE A 314 2.46 -10.34 16.02
N GLU A 315 2.23 -9.19 16.65
CA GLU A 315 3.05 -8.71 17.78
C GLU A 315 2.44 -7.48 18.47
N GLN A 316 2.53 -7.44 19.81
CA GLN A 316 1.95 -6.39 20.65
C GLN A 316 2.80 -5.11 20.75
N GLY A 317 4.03 -5.11 20.22
CA GLY A 317 4.96 -3.98 20.29
C GLY A 317 4.82 -2.94 19.17
N CYS A 318 4.16 -3.26 18.05
CA CYS A 318 3.97 -2.33 16.94
C CYS A 318 2.74 -1.45 17.15
N THR A 319 2.89 -0.14 16.96
CA THR A 319 1.73 0.78 16.97
C THR A 319 1.00 0.68 15.63
N PRO A 320 -0.29 0.28 15.60
CA PRO A 320 -1.01 0.11 14.34
C PRO A 320 -1.20 1.44 13.59
N GLN A 321 -0.80 1.48 12.33
CA GLN A 321 -0.94 2.63 11.43
C GLN A 321 -2.05 2.38 10.41
N ARG A 322 -2.94 3.36 10.20
CA ARG A 322 -4.05 3.24 9.23
C ARG A 322 -3.78 4.09 8.00
N ILE A 323 -3.93 3.47 6.83
CA ILE A 323 -3.90 4.18 5.55
C ILE A 323 -5.25 4.88 5.35
N GLU A 324 -5.22 6.21 5.25
CA GLU A 324 -6.42 7.02 5.11
C GLU A 324 -7.16 6.76 3.79
N VAL A 325 -8.48 6.63 3.92
CA VAL A 325 -9.40 6.54 2.79
C VAL A 325 -9.79 7.94 2.39
N LYS A 326 -9.57 8.28 1.12
CA LYS A 326 -10.08 9.50 0.50
C LYS A 326 -11.60 9.50 0.66
N ARG A 327 -12.11 10.36 1.53
CA ARG A 327 -13.54 10.65 1.62
C ARG A 327 -13.89 11.41 0.35
N LYS A 328 -14.61 10.77 -0.58
CA LYS A 328 -15.15 11.48 -1.73
C LYS A 328 -16.38 12.21 -1.23
N ALA A 329 -16.31 13.54 -1.07
CA ALA A 329 -17.51 14.36 -1.03
C ALA A 329 -18.25 14.09 -2.34
N ALA A 330 -19.31 13.31 -2.27
CA ALA A 330 -19.98 12.80 -3.47
C ALA A 330 -20.97 13.85 -3.94
N GLU A 331 -20.46 14.96 -4.45
CA GLU A 331 -21.24 16.00 -5.09
C GLU A 331 -21.88 15.43 -6.36
N ILE A 332 -23.19 15.63 -6.52
CA ILE A 332 -23.96 15.28 -7.71
C ILE A 332 -24.49 16.57 -8.33
N ASN A 333 -24.40 16.66 -9.66
CA ASN A 333 -25.05 17.73 -10.40
C ASN A 333 -26.50 17.35 -10.73
N VAL A 334 -27.26 18.33 -11.23
CA VAL A 334 -28.68 18.16 -11.60
C VAL A 334 -28.87 16.99 -12.59
N ASP A 335 -28.01 16.88 -13.61
CA ASP A 335 -28.09 15.82 -14.63
C ASP A 335 -27.86 14.42 -14.07
N ALA A 336 -26.93 14.26 -13.14
CA ALA A 336 -26.71 12.99 -12.44
C ALA A 336 -27.91 12.63 -11.57
N SER A 337 -28.53 13.62 -10.93
CA SER A 337 -29.72 13.43 -10.10
C SER A 337 -30.91 12.97 -10.93
N LEU A 338 -31.18 13.62 -12.07
CA LEU A 338 -32.23 13.22 -13.02
C LEU A 338 -32.01 11.82 -13.58
N ARG A 339 -30.75 11.47 -13.93
CA ARG A 339 -30.42 10.11 -14.37
C ARG A 339 -30.67 9.07 -13.29
N ASN A 340 -30.33 9.37 -12.04
CA ASN A 340 -30.57 8.46 -10.92
C ASN A 340 -32.07 8.26 -10.69
N ILE A 341 -32.86 9.34 -10.66
CA ILE A 341 -34.33 9.27 -10.53
C ILE A 341 -34.93 8.43 -11.67
N ARG A 342 -34.51 8.67 -12.92
CA ARG A 342 -34.98 7.90 -14.08
C ARG A 342 -34.65 6.41 -13.96
N ALA A 343 -33.42 6.07 -13.56
CA ALA A 343 -32.97 4.68 -13.45
C ALA A 343 -33.65 3.94 -12.31
N SER A 344 -33.71 4.56 -11.12
CA SER A 344 -34.23 3.93 -9.91
C SER A 344 -35.76 3.93 -9.85
N TYR A 345 -36.40 5.02 -10.29
CA TYR A 345 -37.83 5.25 -10.05
C TYR A 345 -38.66 5.49 -11.31
N GLY A 346 -38.03 5.67 -12.48
CA GLY A 346 -38.73 6.04 -13.72
C GLY A 346 -39.84 5.09 -14.14
N LYS A 347 -39.72 3.78 -13.82
CA LYS A 347 -40.77 2.79 -14.07
C LYS A 347 -42.07 3.09 -13.32
N TYR A 348 -41.98 3.59 -12.08
CA TYR A 348 -43.15 3.96 -11.28
C TYR A 348 -43.84 5.21 -11.85
N PHE A 349 -43.08 6.20 -12.31
CA PHE A 349 -43.65 7.38 -12.98
C PHE A 349 -44.45 7.02 -14.24
N GLY A 350 -44.02 5.99 -14.98
CA GLY A 350 -44.77 5.50 -16.15
C GLY A 350 -46.16 4.95 -15.80
N VAL A 351 -46.36 4.48 -14.57
CA VAL A 351 -47.65 3.95 -14.09
C VAL A 351 -48.46 5.02 -13.36
N LEU A 352 -47.81 5.80 -12.48
CA LEU A 352 -48.49 6.74 -11.60
C LEU A 352 -49.02 7.98 -12.32
N ARG A 353 -48.29 8.49 -13.32
CA ARG A 353 -48.70 9.70 -14.05
C ARG A 353 -50.04 9.55 -14.78
N PRO A 354 -50.29 8.47 -15.55
CA PRO A 354 -51.62 8.25 -16.15
C PRO A 354 -52.75 8.02 -15.14
N LEU A 355 -52.45 7.47 -13.97
CA LEU A 355 -53.47 7.09 -12.97
C LEU A 355 -53.93 8.26 -12.11
N LEU A 356 -52.99 9.12 -11.70
CA LEU A 356 -53.24 10.18 -10.73
C LEU A 356 -53.18 11.59 -11.34
N GLY A 357 -52.62 11.72 -12.55
CA GLY A 357 -52.31 13.01 -13.15
C GLY A 357 -50.96 13.57 -12.66
N ASP A 358 -50.34 14.42 -13.49
CA ASP A 358 -48.96 14.86 -13.28
C ASP A 358 -48.77 15.66 -11.99
N GLU A 359 -49.63 16.65 -11.71
CA GLU A 359 -49.55 17.51 -10.51
C GLU A 359 -49.68 16.69 -9.21
N ALA A 360 -50.70 15.83 -9.12
CA ALA A 360 -50.95 15.02 -7.93
C ALA A 360 -49.80 14.06 -7.62
N VAL A 361 -49.11 13.54 -8.64
CA VAL A 361 -47.93 12.69 -8.46
C VAL A 361 -46.75 13.50 -7.93
N LEU A 362 -46.49 14.69 -8.49
CA LEU A 362 -45.39 15.54 -8.07
C LEU A 362 -45.56 16.02 -6.63
N ASP A 363 -46.77 16.43 -6.25
CA ASP A 363 -47.09 16.83 -4.88
C ASP A 363 -46.92 15.68 -3.90
N ALA A 364 -47.34 14.46 -4.28
CA ALA A 364 -47.26 13.29 -3.39
C ALA A 364 -45.83 12.79 -3.12
N ILE A 365 -44.89 12.99 -4.06
CA ILE A 365 -43.52 12.47 -3.94
C ILE A 365 -42.49 13.52 -3.53
N THR A 366 -42.82 14.81 -3.63
CA THR A 366 -41.94 15.89 -3.21
C THR A 366 -41.91 15.94 -1.70
N ASN A 367 -40.70 15.94 -1.12
CA ASN A 367 -40.54 15.95 0.33
C ASN A 367 -41.01 17.29 0.91
N ALA A 368 -41.84 17.25 1.96
CA ALA A 368 -42.40 18.45 2.61
C ALA A 368 -41.40 19.30 3.40
N SER A 369 -40.18 18.80 3.65
CA SER A 369 -39.13 19.54 4.38
C SER A 369 -38.62 20.78 3.63
N GLY A 370 -38.75 20.81 2.30
CA GLY A 370 -38.20 21.89 1.46
C GLY A 370 -36.67 21.94 1.45
N GLU A 371 -36.00 20.97 2.06
CA GLU A 371 -34.54 20.90 2.12
C GLU A 371 -33.97 20.36 0.82
N TRP A 372 -32.86 20.96 0.41
CA TRP A 372 -32.09 20.48 -0.73
C TRP A 372 -31.33 19.22 -0.33
N PRO A 373 -31.21 18.22 -1.23
CA PRO A 373 -30.32 17.09 -0.98
C PRO A 373 -28.89 17.61 -0.74
N GLU A 374 -28.28 17.29 0.40
CA GLU A 374 -26.93 17.76 0.79
C GLU A 374 -25.87 17.61 -0.32
N ARG A 375 -26.06 16.61 -1.18
CA ARG A 375 -25.13 16.25 -2.24
C ARG A 375 -25.37 16.98 -3.56
N LEU A 376 -26.52 17.64 -3.73
CA LEU A 376 -26.88 18.33 -4.97
C LEU A 376 -26.22 19.71 -5.02
N LYS A 377 -25.33 19.93 -5.99
CA LYS A 377 -24.73 21.24 -6.26
C LYS A 377 -25.34 21.83 -7.53
N VAL A 378 -25.93 23.03 -7.41
CA VAL A 378 -26.40 23.83 -8.54
C VAL A 378 -25.42 25.00 -8.73
N PRO A 379 -24.77 25.13 -9.89
CA PRO A 379 -23.92 26.28 -10.18
C PRO A 379 -24.77 27.55 -10.29
N ASP A 380 -24.85 28.31 -9.22
CA ASP A 380 -25.56 29.59 -9.15
C ASP A 380 -24.79 30.53 -8.22
N TYR A 381 -24.65 31.80 -8.61
CA TYR A 381 -23.94 32.79 -7.81
C TYR A 381 -24.71 33.14 -6.52
N GLU A 382 -26.03 32.95 -6.51
CA GLU A 382 -26.88 33.15 -5.33
C GLU A 382 -26.82 31.97 -4.35
N LEU A 383 -26.42 30.79 -4.84
CA LEU A 383 -26.37 29.55 -4.06
C LEU A 383 -24.92 29.12 -3.72
N CYS A 384 -23.91 29.91 -4.10
CA CYS A 384 -22.52 29.61 -3.81
C CYS A 384 -22.16 29.90 -2.33
N ASP A 385 -21.23 29.13 -1.78
CA ASP A 385 -20.74 29.40 -0.42
C ASP A 385 -20.16 30.82 -0.34
N ALA A 386 -20.30 31.47 0.81
CA ALA A 386 -19.69 32.78 1.05
C ALA A 386 -18.19 32.73 0.68
N PRO A 387 -17.65 33.71 -0.06
CA PRO A 387 -16.25 33.68 -0.43
C PRO A 387 -15.35 33.78 0.81
N ILE A 388 -14.14 33.20 0.76
CA ILE A 388 -13.26 33.05 1.93
C ILE A 388 -12.96 34.36 2.68
N HIS A 389 -12.98 35.51 1.99
CA HIS A 389 -12.78 36.82 2.59
C HIS A 389 -13.98 37.37 3.37
N ARG A 390 -15.15 36.71 3.29
CA ARG A 390 -16.37 37.00 4.06
C ARG A 390 -16.67 35.94 5.11
N ARG A 391 -15.90 34.85 5.14
CA ARG A 391 -16.01 33.83 6.18
C ARG A 391 -15.26 34.33 7.40
N ASP A 392 -15.78 34.04 8.58
CA ASP A 392 -15.01 34.23 9.80
C ASP A 392 -13.73 33.40 9.70
N PRO A 393 -12.56 33.98 10.04
CA PRO A 393 -11.32 33.22 10.03
C PRO A 393 -11.49 32.04 10.98
N VAL A 394 -11.41 30.82 10.44
CA VAL A 394 -11.38 29.59 11.24
C VAL A 394 -10.20 29.76 12.20
N ARG A 395 -10.48 29.82 13.50
CA ARG A 395 -9.43 29.80 14.51
C ARG A 395 -8.59 28.56 14.23
N ALA A 396 -7.29 28.74 14.02
CA ALA A 396 -6.39 27.61 13.92
C ALA A 396 -6.56 26.80 15.21
N PHE A 397 -6.83 25.51 15.07
CA PHE A 397 -6.78 24.57 16.18
C PHE A 397 -5.41 24.75 16.85
N ASN A 398 -5.42 25.17 18.10
CA ASN A 398 -4.21 25.40 18.87
C ASN A 398 -4.04 24.20 19.78
N ASP A 399 -3.18 23.28 19.38
CA ASP A 399 -2.85 22.02 20.06
C ASP A 399 -2.25 22.23 21.48
N LEU A 400 -2.13 23.48 21.92
CA LEU A 400 -1.66 23.90 23.23
C LEU A 400 -2.76 24.55 24.11
N ASP A 401 -4.02 24.61 23.66
CA ASP A 401 -5.16 25.11 24.44
C ASP A 401 -6.00 23.93 25.00
N PRO A 402 -5.92 23.62 26.30
CA PRO A 402 -6.65 22.51 26.92
C PRO A 402 -8.17 22.71 26.98
N SER A 403 -8.69 23.88 26.56
CA SER A 403 -10.13 24.19 26.61
C SER A 403 -10.88 23.91 25.31
N ASP A 404 -10.18 23.50 24.24
CA ASP A 404 -10.72 23.26 22.90
C ASP A 404 -10.67 21.77 22.48
N ASP A 405 -10.68 20.87 23.47
CA ASP A 405 -10.53 19.41 23.28
C ASP A 405 -11.82 18.68 22.86
N GLY A 406 -12.90 19.43 22.57
CA GLY A 406 -14.09 18.90 21.89
C GLY A 406 -14.94 17.92 22.71
N TRP A 407 -14.72 17.84 24.02
CA TRP A 407 -15.60 17.11 24.94
C TRP A 407 -16.72 18.05 25.43
N PRO A 408 -18.01 17.68 25.30
CA PRO A 408 -19.06 18.43 25.98
C PRO A 408 -18.89 18.20 27.48
N GLY A 409 -18.29 19.17 28.17
CA GLY A 409 -18.16 19.14 29.62
C GLY A 409 -19.53 19.21 30.27
N GLU A 410 -20.03 18.09 30.77
CA GLU A 410 -21.03 18.11 31.83
C GLU A 410 -20.37 18.74 33.06
N GLU A 411 -20.81 19.95 33.42
CA GLU A 411 -20.46 20.62 34.67
C GLU A 411 -21.05 19.84 35.85
N VAL A 412 -20.29 18.88 36.39
CA VAL A 412 -20.57 18.34 37.72
C VAL A 412 -19.92 19.25 38.75
N PHE A 413 -20.56 20.40 39.02
CA PHE A 413 -20.31 21.19 40.22
C PHE A 413 -21.58 21.19 41.08
N MET A 414 -21.73 20.18 41.94
CA MET A 414 -22.62 20.31 43.10
C MET A 414 -21.91 21.13 44.18
N SER A 415 -22.23 22.42 44.22
CA SER A 415 -21.96 23.28 45.38
C SER A 415 -22.97 22.95 46.48
N ALA A 416 -22.49 22.39 47.59
CA ALA A 416 -23.29 22.21 48.80
C ALA A 416 -23.63 23.58 49.40
N THR A 417 -24.83 24.08 49.12
CA THR A 417 -25.42 25.20 49.85
C THR A 417 -26.62 24.69 50.64
N THR A 418 -26.46 24.80 51.96
CA THR A 418 -27.45 24.63 53.02
C THR A 418 -28.73 25.41 52.74
N PHE A 419 -29.88 24.72 52.83
CA PHE A 419 -31.15 25.35 53.19
C PHE A 419 -31.92 24.47 54.18
N ASP A 420 -32.37 25.15 55.22
CA ASP A 420 -33.09 24.72 56.42
C ASP A 420 -34.59 24.52 56.10
N LYS A 421 -35.22 23.57 56.82
CA LYS A 421 -36.66 23.44 57.15
C LYS A 421 -37.72 23.61 56.06
N ASP A 422 -38.51 22.57 55.79
CA ASP A 422 -39.71 22.30 56.59
C ASP A 422 -40.38 20.96 56.22
N CYS A 423 -41.10 20.44 57.21
CA CYS A 423 -41.70 19.13 57.33
C CYS A 423 -42.77 18.80 56.27
N HIS A 424 -42.89 17.52 55.90
CA HIS A 424 -43.96 16.64 56.40
C HIS A 424 -43.80 15.20 55.89
N GLU A 425 -43.76 14.28 56.87
CA GLU A 425 -44.26 12.90 56.89
C GLU A 425 -45.26 12.55 55.77
N ILE A 426 -45.32 11.32 55.22
CA ILE A 426 -45.76 10.10 55.91
C ILE A 426 -45.35 8.84 55.09
N ARG A 427 -44.64 7.93 55.78
CA ARG A 427 -44.72 6.45 55.83
C ARG A 427 -45.05 5.59 54.59
N GLU A 428 -44.04 4.79 54.24
CA GLU A 428 -43.98 3.31 54.25
C GLU A 428 -45.25 2.46 54.03
N SER A 429 -45.16 1.61 53.00
CA SER A 429 -45.40 0.14 53.06
C SER A 429 -45.01 -0.39 51.67
N GLY A 430 -44.18 -1.40 51.45
CA GLY A 430 -43.93 -2.61 52.23
C GLY A 430 -44.09 -3.78 51.26
N GLU A 431 -42.95 -4.41 50.92
CA GLU A 431 -42.70 -5.81 50.56
C GLU A 431 -43.70 -6.64 49.74
N GLY A 432 -43.17 -7.42 48.78
CA GLY A 432 -43.91 -8.51 48.15
C GLY A 432 -43.08 -9.30 47.12
N SER A 433 -42.31 -10.27 47.61
CA SER A 433 -41.69 -11.38 46.88
C SER A 433 -42.71 -12.43 46.41
N GLY A 434 -42.40 -13.20 45.36
CA GLY A 434 -43.10 -14.45 44.96
C GLY A 434 -43.39 -14.47 43.46
N ASP A 435 -42.59 -15.06 42.58
CA ASP A 435 -42.26 -16.49 42.36
C ASP A 435 -43.28 -17.24 41.47
N GLU A 436 -42.70 -17.88 40.44
CA GLU A 436 -43.14 -18.99 39.58
C GLU A 436 -44.59 -19.16 39.06
N GLY A 437 -44.69 -19.53 37.77
CA GLY A 437 -45.92 -20.15 37.23
C GLY A 437 -45.96 -20.28 35.70
N GLU A 438 -45.60 -21.46 35.19
CA GLU A 438 -45.82 -21.94 33.82
C GLU A 438 -47.30 -21.96 33.38
N GLN A 439 -47.53 -21.88 32.05
CA GLN A 439 -48.29 -22.83 31.20
C GLN A 439 -49.06 -22.13 30.07
N GLY A 440 -49.03 -22.73 28.86
CA GLY A 440 -50.03 -22.48 27.82
C GLY A 440 -49.54 -22.67 26.39
N ARG A 441 -49.52 -23.93 25.91
CA ARG A 441 -49.53 -24.27 24.48
C ARG A 441 -50.89 -23.94 23.86
N ASP A 442 -50.92 -23.51 22.59
CA ASP A 442 -51.72 -24.15 21.52
C ASP A 442 -51.77 -23.29 20.25
N GLY A 443 -51.66 -23.95 19.07
CA GLY A 443 -51.98 -23.29 17.80
C GLY A 443 -51.32 -23.83 16.53
N GLN A 444 -51.28 -25.15 16.29
CA GLN A 444 -51.07 -25.70 14.94
C GLN A 444 -52.32 -25.51 14.07
N ARG A 445 -52.15 -25.10 12.80
CA ARG A 445 -53.03 -25.52 11.69
C ARG A 445 -52.20 -25.79 10.42
N HIS A 446 -52.33 -27.04 9.95
CA HIS A 446 -52.09 -27.55 8.59
C HIS A 446 -52.82 -26.69 7.55
N GLY A 447 -52.46 -26.55 6.26
CA GLY A 447 -51.71 -27.40 5.34
C GLY A 447 -52.56 -27.54 4.07
N VAL A 448 -52.04 -27.22 2.88
CA VAL A 448 -52.61 -27.65 1.59
C VAL A 448 -51.47 -27.88 0.58
N ARG A 449 -51.28 -29.16 0.21
CA ARG A 449 -50.65 -29.61 -1.04
C ARG A 449 -51.77 -29.90 -2.04
N PHE A 450 -51.54 -29.62 -3.32
CA PHE A 450 -52.06 -30.45 -4.40
C PHE A 450 -50.93 -30.74 -5.37
N ASP A 451 -50.79 -32.03 -5.66
CA ASP A 451 -49.86 -32.66 -6.59
C ASP A 451 -50.69 -33.22 -7.77
N GLU A 452 -49.99 -33.82 -8.74
CA GLU A 452 -50.45 -34.47 -10.00
C GLU A 452 -50.39 -33.53 -11.23
N GLY A 453 -49.54 -33.72 -12.24
CA GLY A 453 -48.77 -34.88 -12.69
C GLY A 453 -49.38 -35.44 -13.97
N LEU A 454 -48.68 -35.37 -15.11
CA LEU A 454 -48.91 -36.26 -16.27
C LEU A 454 -47.75 -36.20 -17.28
N HIS A 455 -47.26 -37.41 -17.58
CA HIS A 455 -46.31 -37.85 -18.60
C HIS A 455 -46.37 -37.17 -19.98
N ARG A 456 -45.20 -37.09 -20.64
CA ARG A 456 -44.93 -37.84 -21.90
C ARG A 456 -43.46 -37.76 -22.33
N ASP A 457 -42.93 -38.93 -22.69
CA ASP A 457 -41.70 -39.16 -23.43
C ASP A 457 -41.74 -38.60 -24.86
N ALA A 458 -40.53 -38.42 -25.42
CA ALA A 458 -40.10 -38.90 -26.74
C ALA A 458 -39.49 -37.84 -27.68
N THR A 459 -38.22 -38.10 -28.01
CA THR A 459 -37.58 -37.97 -29.34
C THR A 459 -37.30 -36.58 -29.92
N GLY A 460 -36.06 -36.37 -30.38
CA GLY A 460 -35.83 -35.60 -31.61
C GLY A 460 -34.60 -34.69 -31.67
N ARG A 461 -33.50 -35.27 -32.19
CA ARG A 461 -32.60 -34.67 -33.21
C ARG A 461 -31.83 -33.37 -32.90
N VAL A 462 -30.53 -33.56 -32.75
CA VAL A 462 -29.47 -32.68 -33.26
C VAL A 462 -29.51 -32.68 -34.80
N GLU A 463 -29.54 -31.51 -35.44
CA GLU A 463 -28.87 -31.21 -36.72
C GLU A 463 -29.15 -29.76 -37.19
N GLY A 464 -28.09 -29.05 -37.58
CA GLY A 464 -28.08 -28.26 -38.82
C GLY A 464 -28.17 -26.73 -38.75
N ASN A 465 -27.04 -26.08 -39.08
CA ASN A 465 -26.86 -24.81 -39.83
C ASN A 465 -27.55 -23.53 -39.30
N CYS A 466 -26.84 -22.44 -39.02
CA CYS A 466 -25.93 -21.68 -39.88
C CYS A 466 -25.05 -20.75 -39.05
#